data_AF-A0A9W4TIZ6-F1
#
_entry.id   AF-A0A9W4TIZ6-F1
#
_cell.length_a   1.000
_cell.length_b   1.000
_cell.length_c   1.000
_cell.angle_alpha   90.00
_cell.angle_beta   90.00
_cell.angle_gamma   90.00
#
_symmetry.space_group_name_H-M   'P 1'
#
loop_
_entity.id
_entity.type
_entity.pdbx_description
1 polymer ?
#
loop_
_entity_poly.entity_id
_entity_poly.type
_entity_poly.pdbx_seq_one_letter_code
_entity_poly.pdbx_strand_id
1 'polypeptide(L)'
;MDEINELEDVLLLFKMAAEEARKDPERYTAWIRGEIEIVIALINKLDKRYILGALGARLIKASPNLHNQFVAMYNGPDKEDIADEKMLEDEHAEVLLEYLMSICLSSANTSSDIIPTQKQINEIYEQLIKLKQNFNFLEVSKNIPVDGNGSDEWIRNSVVQDTMNMRGNGYHQHIMEVYKELFAPQDEFLAQFYGFNSDDLLEAIIKLDDLVLSKIGTLFGSMKSHDRFLRWSDQKGGEKGIIELITEKRKSPFEIFADEYPDVTPVEGGMGLIHYPLEYIEGYAKVFWVIPENEKERKIFNELSCSFGSNASFLFPPQYKAFIMNDTIIKNKPLIKEHDKFYHFSIQLAFRNIFRITENLIKSASEVYYENNYKGNSSYHSRDNYLERKTKLLFERMLPNTVFYSSLDYEVIENDVPKKTELDLIGISDHSIYIIEVKAGELNDKHKRGALKGLKDRIEDTIDYGSYQCNRAKKYIMEKEKVSFEYIEAGSRKVLEIENAAQKEIFKITVTLEHFAAVSINLRYLIEAGILNEDYKWSWIVSLYDLMIFSDLIENENDFNEYLINRLKIYEMRNVEFIDEIDILGYYLEGNFPIQETEEKHVIYSKFSQEIDSYYIKTGVGMPDIAKPRKK
;
A
#
# COMPACT_ATOMS: atom_id res chain seq x y z
N MET A 1 -34.41 6.04 17.88
CA MET A 1 -34.45 5.37 19.21
C MET A 1 -34.49 3.86 19.03
N ASP A 2 -35.20 3.33 18.02
CA ASP A 2 -35.22 1.89 17.72
C ASP A 2 -33.92 1.37 17.05
N GLU A 3 -33.27 2.14 16.16
CA GLU A 3 -31.97 1.74 15.54
C GLU A 3 -30.78 1.71 16.53
N ILE A 4 -30.83 2.50 17.61
CA ILE A 4 -29.76 2.57 18.61
C ILE A 4 -29.77 1.31 19.50
N ASN A 5 -30.97 0.81 19.83
CA ASN A 5 -31.12 -0.44 20.59
C ASN A 5 -30.68 -1.66 19.78
N GLU A 6 -30.97 -1.70 18.47
CA GLU A 6 -30.51 -2.80 17.60
C GLU A 6 -28.98 -2.86 17.49
N LEU A 7 -28.30 -1.72 17.43
CA LEU A 7 -26.83 -1.67 17.36
C LEU A 7 -26.17 -2.13 18.68
N GLU A 8 -26.71 -1.71 19.83
CA GLU A 8 -26.24 -2.14 21.14
C GLU A 8 -26.44 -3.65 21.36
N ASP A 9 -27.59 -4.19 20.93
CA ASP A 9 -27.87 -5.62 20.99
C ASP A 9 -26.94 -6.45 20.09
N VAL A 10 -26.64 -5.97 18.88
CA VAL A 10 -25.66 -6.60 17.98
C VAL A 10 -24.25 -6.58 18.58
N LEU A 11 -23.84 -5.46 19.19
CA LEU A 11 -22.54 -5.33 19.83
C LEU A 11 -22.41 -6.27 21.05
N LEU A 12 -23.51 -6.43 21.82
CA LEU A 12 -23.57 -7.34 22.96
C LEU A 12 -23.49 -8.81 22.50
N LEU A 13 -24.24 -9.18 21.47
CA LEU A 13 -24.16 -10.51 20.85
C LEU A 13 -22.75 -10.81 20.32
N PHE A 14 -22.11 -9.83 19.69
CA PHE A 14 -20.73 -9.96 19.20
C PHE A 14 -19.75 -10.18 20.35
N LYS A 15 -19.87 -9.41 21.45
CA LYS A 15 -19.06 -9.61 22.65
C LYS A 15 -19.26 -11.00 23.25
N MET A 16 -20.51 -11.44 23.41
CA MET A 16 -20.82 -12.78 23.91
C MET A 16 -20.24 -13.89 23.03
N ALA A 17 -20.35 -13.75 21.71
CA ALA A 17 -19.78 -14.69 20.75
C ALA A 17 -18.25 -14.71 20.85
N ALA A 18 -17.60 -13.55 20.99
CA ALA A 18 -16.16 -13.43 21.12
C ALA A 18 -15.65 -14.02 22.45
N GLU A 19 -16.42 -13.88 23.54
CA GLU A 19 -16.14 -14.54 24.82
C GLU A 19 -16.25 -16.06 24.71
N GLU A 20 -17.29 -16.56 24.04
CA GLU A 20 -17.47 -18.00 23.85
C GLU A 20 -16.36 -18.60 22.98
N ALA A 21 -15.96 -17.91 21.91
CA ALA A 21 -14.86 -18.34 21.04
C ALA A 21 -13.52 -18.45 21.79
N ARG A 22 -13.29 -17.66 22.84
CA ARG A 22 -12.09 -17.76 23.71
C ARG A 22 -12.10 -18.97 24.61
N LYS A 23 -13.27 -19.44 25.02
CA LYS A 23 -13.36 -20.61 25.91
C LYS A 23 -12.82 -21.86 25.21
N ASP A 24 -12.93 -21.90 23.89
CA ASP A 24 -12.42 -22.99 23.06
C ASP A 24 -11.87 -22.49 21.70
N PRO A 25 -10.69 -21.83 21.69
CA PRO A 25 -10.10 -21.28 20.47
C PRO A 25 -9.71 -22.38 19.49
N GLU A 26 -9.40 -23.58 20.00
CA GLU A 26 -9.06 -24.74 19.18
C GLU A 26 -10.25 -25.22 18.37
N ARG A 27 -11.45 -25.27 18.96
CA ARG A 27 -12.68 -25.60 18.23
C ARG A 27 -12.98 -24.60 17.12
N TYR A 28 -12.87 -23.30 17.39
CA TYR A 28 -13.13 -22.29 16.36
C TYR A 28 -12.08 -22.34 15.24
N THR A 29 -10.81 -22.51 15.59
CA THR A 29 -9.71 -22.73 14.63
C THR A 29 -9.93 -24.01 13.80
N ALA A 30 -10.38 -25.10 14.43
CA ALA A 30 -10.69 -26.36 13.74
C ALA A 30 -11.87 -26.23 12.78
N TRP A 31 -12.88 -25.45 13.15
CA TRP A 31 -14.00 -25.14 12.26
C TRP A 31 -13.54 -24.32 11.05
N ILE A 32 -12.75 -23.26 11.23
CA ILE A 32 -12.15 -22.50 10.12
C ILE A 32 -11.37 -23.42 9.19
N ARG A 33 -10.56 -24.35 9.73
CA ARG A 33 -9.88 -25.36 8.90
C ARG A 33 -10.84 -26.21 8.07
N GLY A 34 -11.97 -26.64 8.65
CA GLY A 34 -13.00 -27.36 7.91
C GLY A 34 -13.57 -26.55 6.74
N GLU A 35 -13.84 -25.27 6.96
CA GLU A 35 -14.31 -24.34 5.93
C GLU A 35 -13.25 -24.09 4.83
N ILE A 36 -11.97 -24.15 5.18
CA ILE A 36 -10.84 -24.10 4.22
C ILE A 36 -10.79 -25.37 3.37
N GLU A 37 -10.99 -26.56 3.96
CA GLU A 37 -11.04 -27.80 3.17
C GLU A 37 -12.21 -27.79 2.16
N ILE A 38 -13.35 -27.21 2.54
CA ILE A 38 -14.50 -27.04 1.64
C ILE A 38 -14.10 -26.18 0.43
N VAL A 39 -13.51 -25.00 0.65
CA VAL A 39 -13.15 -24.11 -0.47
C VAL A 39 -12.06 -24.72 -1.37
N ILE A 40 -11.06 -25.39 -0.78
CA ILE A 40 -10.03 -26.12 -1.53
C ILE A 40 -10.66 -27.22 -2.40
N ALA A 41 -11.62 -27.96 -1.85
CA ALA A 41 -12.32 -29.02 -2.58
C ALA A 41 -13.21 -28.47 -3.70
N LEU A 42 -13.82 -27.30 -3.53
CA LEU A 42 -14.57 -26.61 -4.60
C LEU A 42 -13.63 -26.17 -5.73
N ILE A 43 -12.53 -25.51 -5.39
CA ILE A 43 -11.55 -24.98 -6.35
C ILE A 43 -10.91 -26.11 -7.17
N ASN A 44 -10.49 -27.21 -6.54
CA ASN A 44 -9.78 -28.29 -7.24
C ASN A 44 -10.66 -29.09 -8.23
N LYS A 45 -11.99 -28.93 -8.21
CA LYS A 45 -12.90 -29.54 -9.19
C LYS A 45 -12.98 -28.79 -10.52
N LEU A 46 -12.37 -27.62 -10.60
CA LEU A 46 -12.56 -26.65 -11.67
C LEU A 46 -11.20 -26.20 -12.21
N ASP A 47 -11.20 -25.62 -13.41
CA ASP A 47 -9.99 -25.01 -13.95
C ASP A 47 -9.70 -23.69 -13.22
N LYS A 48 -8.57 -23.67 -12.52
CA LYS A 48 -8.16 -22.55 -11.67
C LYS A 48 -8.02 -21.24 -12.42
N ARG A 49 -7.68 -21.27 -13.72
CA ARG A 49 -7.55 -20.06 -14.54
C ARG A 49 -8.86 -19.29 -14.64
N TYR A 50 -9.98 -20.00 -14.73
CA TYR A 50 -11.29 -19.39 -14.87
C TYR A 50 -11.82 -18.87 -13.53
N ILE A 51 -11.54 -19.56 -12.42
CA ILE A 51 -11.91 -19.07 -11.08
C ILE A 51 -11.12 -17.81 -10.74
N LEU A 52 -9.80 -17.82 -11.01
CA LEU A 52 -8.95 -16.65 -10.85
C LEU A 52 -9.39 -15.50 -11.74
N GLY A 53 -9.73 -15.80 -13.00
CA GLY A 53 -10.26 -14.80 -13.92
C GLY A 53 -11.59 -14.21 -13.48
N ALA A 54 -12.46 -15.00 -12.84
CA ALA A 54 -13.73 -14.48 -12.31
C ALA A 54 -13.51 -13.43 -11.21
N LEU A 55 -12.63 -13.71 -10.24
CA LEU A 55 -12.31 -12.74 -9.19
C LEU A 55 -11.45 -11.59 -9.71
N GLY A 56 -10.59 -11.83 -10.71
CA GLY A 56 -9.86 -10.77 -11.43
C GLY A 56 -10.80 -9.80 -12.15
N ALA A 57 -11.82 -10.33 -12.85
CA ALA A 57 -12.82 -9.53 -13.54
C ALA A 57 -13.67 -8.73 -12.55
N ARG A 58 -14.01 -9.35 -11.41
CA ARG A 58 -14.68 -8.68 -10.30
C ARG A 58 -13.85 -7.55 -9.70
N LEU A 59 -12.54 -7.77 -9.48
CA LEU A 59 -11.62 -6.72 -9.03
C LEU A 59 -11.55 -5.56 -10.02
N ILE A 60 -11.53 -5.83 -11.33
CA ILE A 60 -11.55 -4.77 -12.35
C ILE A 60 -12.82 -3.91 -12.26
N LYS A 61 -13.99 -4.53 -12.01
CA LYS A 61 -15.25 -3.77 -11.79
C LYS A 61 -15.24 -2.94 -10.52
N ALA A 62 -14.56 -3.43 -9.48
CA ALA A 62 -14.47 -2.78 -8.18
C ALA A 62 -13.33 -1.75 -8.07
N SER A 63 -12.42 -1.72 -9.03
CA SER A 63 -11.26 -0.82 -9.02
C SER A 63 -11.59 0.50 -9.73
N PRO A 64 -11.14 1.65 -9.20
CA PRO A 64 -11.24 2.93 -9.90
C PRO A 64 -10.55 2.88 -11.26
N ASN A 65 -11.22 3.40 -12.29
CA ASN A 65 -10.66 3.58 -13.61
C ASN A 65 -11.28 4.82 -14.27
N LEU A 66 -10.68 5.31 -15.35
CA LEU A 66 -11.15 6.54 -16.01
C LEU A 66 -12.64 6.49 -16.38
N HIS A 67 -13.13 5.33 -16.83
CA HIS A 67 -14.53 5.15 -17.22
C HIS A 67 -15.48 5.23 -16.03
N ASN A 68 -15.25 4.50 -14.94
CA ASN A 68 -16.16 4.54 -13.80
C ASN A 68 -16.10 5.87 -13.02
N GLN A 69 -14.95 6.56 -13.01
CA GLN A 69 -14.86 7.91 -12.45
C GLN A 69 -15.62 8.94 -13.30
N PHE A 70 -15.59 8.79 -14.63
CA PHE A 70 -16.40 9.60 -15.53
C PHE A 70 -17.91 9.34 -15.32
N VAL A 71 -18.32 8.08 -15.27
CA VAL A 71 -19.72 7.68 -15.02
C VAL A 71 -20.21 8.22 -13.67
N ALA A 72 -19.38 8.17 -12.62
CA ALA A 72 -19.72 8.69 -11.30
C ALA A 72 -19.97 10.22 -11.28
N MET A 73 -19.34 10.98 -12.19
CA MET A 73 -19.51 12.43 -12.30
C MET A 73 -20.55 12.84 -13.35
N TYR A 74 -21.04 11.91 -14.17
CA TYR A 74 -21.97 12.20 -15.25
C TYR A 74 -23.37 12.53 -14.73
N ASN A 75 -23.81 13.76 -14.97
CA ASN A 75 -25.14 14.27 -14.62
C ASN A 75 -25.98 14.62 -15.86
N GLY A 76 -25.70 13.99 -17.01
CA GLY A 76 -26.46 14.20 -18.23
C GLY A 76 -27.86 13.57 -18.21
N PRO A 77 -28.65 13.79 -19.27
CA PRO A 77 -30.03 13.29 -19.36
C PRO A 77 -30.12 11.76 -19.27
N ASP A 78 -29.11 11.05 -19.78
CA ASP A 78 -29.09 9.58 -19.87
C ASP A 78 -28.36 8.91 -18.68
N LYS A 79 -28.27 9.60 -17.54
CA LYS A 79 -27.54 9.09 -16.35
C LYS A 79 -28.10 7.77 -15.81
N GLU A 80 -29.38 7.50 -16.06
CA GLU A 80 -30.03 6.25 -15.65
C GLU A 80 -29.63 5.09 -16.55
N ASP A 81 -29.34 5.35 -17.83
CA ASP A 81 -28.96 4.33 -18.82
C ASP A 81 -27.55 3.80 -18.60
N ILE A 82 -26.68 4.57 -17.94
CA ILE A 82 -25.29 4.20 -17.62
C ILE A 82 -25.09 3.84 -16.14
N ALA A 83 -26.16 3.75 -15.35
CA ALA A 83 -26.07 3.51 -13.91
C ALA A 83 -25.45 2.14 -13.58
N ASP A 84 -25.68 1.13 -14.43
CA ASP A 84 -25.11 -0.21 -14.31
C ASP A 84 -23.60 -0.27 -14.63
N GLU A 85 -23.03 0.80 -15.20
CA GLU A 85 -21.60 0.95 -15.48
C GLU A 85 -20.82 1.58 -14.31
N LYS A 86 -21.50 1.87 -13.19
CA LYS A 86 -20.85 2.35 -11.97
C LYS A 86 -19.87 1.30 -11.42
N MET A 87 -18.86 1.81 -10.72
CA MET A 87 -17.91 0.97 -10.00
C MET A 87 -18.67 0.05 -9.03
N LEU A 88 -18.34 -1.25 -9.06
CA LEU A 88 -18.88 -2.20 -8.11
C LEU A 88 -18.36 -1.88 -6.72
N GLU A 89 -19.25 -1.69 -5.76
CA GLU A 89 -18.88 -1.56 -4.35
C GLU A 89 -18.51 -2.93 -3.78
N ASP A 90 -17.22 -3.24 -3.78
CA ASP A 90 -16.68 -4.47 -3.22
C ASP A 90 -15.25 -4.24 -2.68
N GLU A 91 -15.18 -3.79 -1.43
CA GLU A 91 -13.93 -3.58 -0.70
C GLU A 91 -13.15 -4.89 -0.41
N HIS A 92 -13.72 -6.06 -0.69
CA HIS A 92 -13.07 -7.35 -0.44
C HIS A 92 -12.46 -7.97 -1.70
N ALA A 93 -12.79 -7.48 -2.90
CA ALA A 93 -12.40 -8.10 -4.17
C ALA A 93 -10.90 -8.39 -4.26
N GLU A 94 -10.06 -7.43 -3.86
CA GLU A 94 -8.60 -7.54 -3.95
C GLU A 94 -8.04 -8.59 -2.98
N VAL A 95 -8.40 -8.51 -1.69
CA VAL A 95 -7.93 -9.45 -0.66
C VAL A 95 -8.43 -10.87 -0.91
N LEU A 96 -9.65 -11.04 -1.39
CA LEU A 96 -10.20 -12.36 -1.72
C LEU A 96 -9.53 -12.95 -2.96
N LEU A 97 -9.18 -12.13 -3.96
CA LEU A 97 -8.40 -12.58 -5.11
C LEU A 97 -7.00 -13.04 -4.69
N GLU A 98 -6.31 -12.29 -3.83
CA GLU A 98 -5.00 -12.70 -3.28
C GLU A 98 -5.07 -14.03 -2.52
N TYR A 99 -6.12 -14.19 -1.71
CA TYR A 99 -6.34 -15.41 -0.96
C TYR A 99 -6.63 -16.59 -1.90
N LEU A 100 -7.50 -16.39 -2.89
CA LEU A 100 -7.77 -17.37 -3.94
C LEU A 100 -6.51 -17.72 -4.72
N MET A 101 -5.71 -16.74 -5.14
CA MET A 101 -4.43 -16.96 -5.82
C MET A 101 -3.50 -17.83 -4.98
N SER A 102 -3.38 -17.54 -3.69
CA SER A 102 -2.54 -18.30 -2.76
C SER A 102 -3.00 -19.76 -2.63
N ILE A 103 -4.32 -20.00 -2.56
CA ILE A 103 -4.91 -21.35 -2.55
C ILE A 103 -4.70 -22.06 -3.90
N CYS A 104 -5.04 -21.43 -5.01
CA CYS A 104 -4.93 -22.00 -6.35
C CYS A 104 -3.49 -22.44 -6.65
N LEU A 105 -2.49 -21.63 -6.28
CA LEU A 105 -1.08 -21.91 -6.48
C LEU A 105 -0.50 -22.96 -5.53
N SER A 106 -1.23 -23.37 -4.50
CA SER A 106 -0.76 -24.38 -3.54
C SER A 106 -0.78 -25.82 -4.08
N SER A 107 -1.48 -26.07 -5.19
CA SER A 107 -1.56 -27.38 -5.84
C SER A 107 -1.58 -27.24 -7.37
N ALA A 108 -1.35 -28.34 -8.09
CA ALA A 108 -1.43 -28.35 -9.56
C ALA A 108 -2.84 -28.03 -10.08
N ASN A 109 -2.96 -27.56 -11.32
CA ASN A 109 -4.25 -27.35 -12.00
C ASN A 109 -4.67 -28.65 -12.72
N THR A 110 -5.15 -29.65 -11.97
CA THR A 110 -5.44 -30.99 -12.52
C THR A 110 -6.76 -31.09 -13.27
N SER A 111 -7.69 -30.16 -13.00
CA SER A 111 -9.02 -30.11 -13.61
C SER A 111 -9.06 -29.13 -14.77
N SER A 112 -7.97 -29.09 -15.56
CA SER A 112 -7.84 -28.23 -16.73
C SER A 112 -9.03 -28.44 -17.66
N ASP A 113 -9.58 -27.34 -18.17
CA ASP A 113 -10.72 -27.28 -19.11
C ASP A 113 -12.13 -27.48 -18.51
N ILE A 114 -12.27 -27.66 -17.18
CA ILE A 114 -13.59 -27.61 -16.51
C ILE A 114 -13.92 -26.15 -16.18
N ILE A 115 -14.65 -25.49 -17.09
CA ILE A 115 -15.10 -24.10 -16.92
C ILE A 115 -16.19 -24.02 -15.83
N PRO A 116 -16.05 -23.12 -14.84
CA PRO A 116 -17.02 -22.98 -13.77
C PRO A 116 -18.30 -22.29 -14.25
N THR A 117 -19.44 -22.66 -13.67
CA THR A 117 -20.69 -21.90 -13.80
C THR A 117 -20.67 -20.68 -12.88
N GLN A 118 -21.49 -19.65 -13.18
CA GLN A 118 -21.66 -18.49 -12.30
C GLN A 118 -22.05 -18.89 -10.86
N LYS A 119 -22.87 -19.94 -10.71
CA LYS A 119 -23.25 -20.46 -9.39
C LYS A 119 -22.04 -20.96 -8.60
N GLN A 120 -21.12 -21.68 -9.24
CA GLN A 120 -19.90 -22.19 -8.60
C GLN A 120 -18.92 -21.07 -8.25
N ILE A 121 -18.81 -20.04 -9.12
CA ILE A 121 -18.03 -18.84 -8.83
C ILE A 121 -18.57 -18.15 -7.57
N ASN A 122 -19.88 -17.93 -7.51
CA ASN A 122 -20.52 -17.31 -6.34
C ASN A 122 -20.32 -18.15 -5.08
N GLU A 123 -20.47 -19.48 -5.17
CA GLU A 123 -20.24 -20.38 -4.04
C GLU A 123 -18.80 -20.28 -3.49
N ILE A 124 -17.80 -20.21 -4.37
CA ILE A 124 -16.40 -20.01 -3.97
C ILE A 124 -16.22 -18.62 -3.34
N TYR A 125 -16.76 -17.57 -3.95
CA TYR A 125 -16.62 -16.20 -3.48
C TYR A 125 -17.26 -16.00 -2.09
N GLU A 126 -18.49 -16.49 -1.87
CA GLU A 126 -19.16 -16.47 -0.56
C GLU A 126 -18.38 -17.25 0.50
N GLN A 127 -17.81 -18.40 0.11
CA GLN A 127 -16.97 -19.19 1.01
C GLN A 127 -15.68 -18.45 1.40
N LEU A 128 -15.06 -17.71 0.49
CA LEU A 128 -13.89 -16.88 0.78
C LEU A 128 -14.24 -15.69 1.68
N ILE A 129 -15.38 -15.01 1.45
CA ILE A 129 -15.90 -13.95 2.34
C ILE A 129 -16.09 -14.50 3.74
N LYS A 130 -16.80 -15.62 3.85
CA LYS A 130 -17.03 -16.30 5.13
C LYS A 130 -15.71 -16.56 5.83
N LEU A 131 -14.71 -17.12 5.13
CA LEU A 131 -13.39 -17.36 5.72
C LEU A 131 -12.70 -16.08 6.20
N LYS A 132 -12.72 -15.00 5.41
CA LYS A 132 -12.16 -13.69 5.80
C LYS A 132 -12.83 -13.15 7.06
N GLN A 133 -14.16 -13.12 7.09
CA GLN A 133 -14.93 -12.59 8.23
C GLN A 133 -14.66 -13.39 9.52
N ASN A 134 -14.64 -14.71 9.41
CA ASN A 134 -14.37 -15.58 10.56
C ASN A 134 -12.93 -15.51 11.04
N PHE A 135 -11.97 -15.28 10.13
CA PHE A 135 -10.60 -15.02 10.52
C PHE A 135 -10.47 -13.68 11.25
N ASN A 136 -11.09 -12.61 10.73
CA ASN A 136 -11.16 -11.32 11.43
C ASN A 136 -11.77 -11.48 12.83
N PHE A 137 -12.86 -12.25 12.94
CA PHE A 137 -13.50 -12.55 14.22
C PHE A 137 -12.58 -13.33 15.16
N LEU A 138 -11.86 -14.36 14.68
CA LEU A 138 -10.89 -15.10 15.48
C LEU A 138 -9.83 -14.15 16.06
N GLU A 139 -9.29 -13.24 15.25
CA GLU A 139 -8.26 -12.30 15.69
C GLU A 139 -8.81 -11.29 16.69
N VAL A 140 -10.00 -10.74 16.46
CA VAL A 140 -10.67 -9.84 17.42
C VAL A 140 -11.01 -10.56 18.73
N SER A 141 -11.42 -11.82 18.65
CA SER A 141 -11.69 -12.66 19.82
C SER A 141 -10.44 -13.00 20.64
N LYS A 142 -9.24 -12.61 20.22
CA LYS A 142 -8.04 -12.70 21.07
C LYS A 142 -7.83 -11.44 21.94
N ASN A 143 -8.62 -10.37 21.76
CA ASN A 143 -8.30 -9.02 22.30
C ASN A 143 -8.90 -8.59 23.65
N ILE A 144 -9.74 -9.39 24.29
CA ILE A 144 -10.29 -9.09 25.63
C ILE A 144 -9.20 -9.54 26.59
N PRO A 145 -8.58 -8.62 27.34
CA PRO A 145 -7.51 -8.97 28.26
C PRO A 145 -8.02 -10.02 29.26
N VAL A 146 -7.24 -11.08 29.47
CA VAL A 146 -7.53 -12.09 30.50
C VAL A 146 -7.27 -11.51 31.89
N ASP A 147 -6.23 -10.68 32.02
CA ASP A 147 -5.86 -9.85 33.17
C ASP A 147 -4.90 -8.73 32.70
N GLY A 148 -5.22 -7.42 32.86
CA GLY A 148 -4.30 -6.32 32.50
C GLY A 148 -4.94 -5.07 31.85
N ASN A 149 -4.10 -4.12 31.41
CA ASN A 149 -4.51 -3.09 30.44
C ASN A 149 -4.49 -3.75 29.05
N GLY A 150 -5.55 -3.62 28.25
CA GLY A 150 -5.66 -4.33 26.96
C GLY A 150 -4.79 -3.75 25.84
N SER A 151 -3.71 -3.04 26.17
CA SER A 151 -2.95 -2.22 25.21
C SER A 151 -2.04 -3.09 24.34
N ASP A 152 -1.47 -4.17 24.87
CA ASP A 152 -0.71 -5.16 24.10
C ASP A 152 -1.62 -5.86 23.05
N GLU A 153 -2.82 -6.26 23.45
CA GLU A 153 -3.84 -6.82 22.55
C GLU A 153 -4.29 -5.82 21.49
N TRP A 154 -4.52 -4.55 21.88
CA TRP A 154 -4.89 -3.50 20.95
C TRP A 154 -3.82 -3.29 19.88
N ILE A 155 -2.55 -3.13 20.25
CA ILE A 155 -1.44 -2.94 19.31
C ILE A 155 -1.36 -4.10 18.32
N ARG A 156 -1.37 -5.34 18.85
CA ARG A 156 -1.32 -6.54 18.03
C ARG A 156 -2.47 -6.57 17.02
N ASN A 157 -3.68 -6.30 17.48
CA ASN A 157 -4.86 -6.35 16.63
C ASN A 157 -4.87 -5.25 15.59
N SER A 158 -4.50 -4.02 15.95
CA SER A 158 -4.45 -2.90 15.01
C SER A 158 -3.57 -3.24 13.81
N VAL A 159 -2.37 -3.79 14.05
CA VAL A 159 -1.45 -4.21 12.98
C VAL A 159 -1.99 -5.39 12.16
N VAL A 160 -2.63 -6.36 12.82
CA VAL A 160 -3.20 -7.54 12.15
C VAL A 160 -4.41 -7.15 11.28
N GLN A 161 -5.30 -6.30 11.78
CA GLN A 161 -6.45 -5.81 11.03
C GLN A 161 -6.03 -4.92 9.86
N ASP A 162 -5.07 -4.02 10.07
CA ASP A 162 -4.51 -3.20 9.01
C ASP A 162 -3.92 -4.08 7.90
N THR A 163 -3.08 -5.06 8.25
CA THR A 163 -2.51 -6.02 7.29
C THR A 163 -3.58 -6.78 6.48
N MET A 164 -4.74 -7.10 7.09
CA MET A 164 -5.78 -7.88 6.44
C MET A 164 -6.73 -7.05 5.58
N ASN A 165 -7.04 -5.83 6.01
CA ASN A 165 -8.12 -5.04 5.43
C ASN A 165 -7.61 -3.86 4.60
N MET A 166 -6.41 -3.34 4.88
CA MET A 166 -5.83 -2.21 4.16
C MET A 166 -4.84 -2.70 3.09
N ARG A 167 -4.80 -1.98 1.96
CA ARG A 167 -3.90 -2.27 0.83
C ARG A 167 -3.27 -0.99 0.31
N GLY A 168 -1.95 -1.03 0.14
CA GLY A 168 -1.16 0.10 -0.30
C GLY A 168 -0.62 0.91 0.87
N ASN A 169 0.47 1.63 0.63
CA ASN A 169 1.11 2.50 1.62
C ASN A 169 0.98 3.99 1.24
N GLY A 170 0.43 4.31 0.07
CA GLY A 170 0.35 5.66 -0.49
C GLY A 170 -0.30 5.67 -1.87
N TYR A 171 -0.59 6.86 -2.39
CA TYR A 171 -1.23 7.02 -3.70
C TYR A 171 -0.27 6.68 -4.86
N HIS A 172 -0.83 6.24 -5.99
CA HIS A 172 -0.09 5.70 -7.14
C HIS A 172 1.08 6.61 -7.59
N GLN A 173 0.84 7.91 -7.71
CA GLN A 173 1.85 8.88 -8.12
C GLN A 173 3.02 9.00 -7.12
N HIS A 174 2.72 8.97 -5.82
CA HIS A 174 3.73 9.04 -4.77
C HIS A 174 4.56 7.75 -4.71
N ILE A 175 3.91 6.59 -4.88
CA ILE A 175 4.57 5.28 -4.99
C ILE A 175 5.55 5.27 -6.18
N MET A 176 5.12 5.77 -7.36
CA MET A 176 5.98 5.86 -8.54
C MET A 176 7.17 6.81 -8.34
N GLU A 177 6.93 7.97 -7.73
CA GLU A 177 7.98 8.96 -7.45
C GLU A 177 9.06 8.36 -6.55
N VAL A 178 8.66 7.80 -5.40
CA VAL A 178 9.58 7.16 -4.46
C VAL A 178 10.29 5.98 -5.10
N TYR A 179 9.59 5.16 -5.89
CA TYR A 179 10.17 4.00 -6.57
C TYR A 179 11.30 4.41 -7.50
N LYS A 180 11.05 5.38 -8.38
CA LYS A 180 12.03 5.87 -9.34
C LYS A 180 13.26 6.45 -8.65
N GLU A 181 13.05 7.28 -7.63
CA GLU A 181 14.16 7.90 -6.91
C GLU A 181 15.01 6.89 -6.12
N LEU A 182 14.37 5.87 -5.53
CA LEU A 182 15.05 4.87 -4.71
C LEU A 182 15.81 3.83 -5.55
N PHE A 183 15.24 3.39 -6.67
CA PHE A 183 15.79 2.29 -7.46
C PHE A 183 16.60 2.70 -8.70
N ALA A 184 16.46 3.93 -9.22
CA ALA A 184 17.30 4.40 -10.33
C ALA A 184 18.81 4.28 -10.05
N PRO A 185 19.33 4.54 -8.82
CA PRO A 185 20.74 4.31 -8.52
C PRO A 185 21.18 2.82 -8.59
N GLN A 186 20.23 1.89 -8.62
CA GLN A 186 20.46 0.45 -8.68
C GLN A 186 20.34 -0.10 -10.12
N ASP A 187 20.10 0.78 -11.10
CA ASP A 187 19.82 0.39 -12.49
C ASP A 187 20.98 -0.36 -13.15
N GLU A 188 22.22 0.09 -12.97
CA GLU A 188 23.39 -0.59 -13.54
C GLU A 188 23.52 -2.02 -13.01
N PHE A 189 23.26 -2.20 -11.70
CA PHE A 189 23.28 -3.51 -11.06
C PHE A 189 22.18 -4.41 -11.62
N LEU A 190 20.94 -3.93 -11.69
CA LEU A 190 19.82 -4.70 -12.24
C LEU A 190 20.06 -5.06 -13.71
N ALA A 191 20.52 -4.11 -14.53
CA ALA A 191 20.80 -4.34 -15.95
C ALA A 191 21.89 -5.39 -16.16
N GLN A 192 22.93 -5.40 -15.32
CA GLN A 192 24.01 -6.39 -15.39
C GLN A 192 23.52 -7.80 -15.08
N PHE A 193 22.68 -7.98 -14.06
CA PHE A 193 22.25 -9.30 -13.59
C PHE A 193 21.05 -9.86 -14.35
N TYR A 194 20.09 -9.00 -14.70
CA TYR A 194 18.80 -9.41 -15.26
C TYR A 194 18.57 -8.95 -16.70
N GLY A 195 19.38 -8.02 -17.22
CA GLY A 195 19.22 -7.46 -18.56
C GLY A 195 18.08 -6.44 -18.69
N PHE A 196 17.57 -5.94 -17.57
CA PHE A 196 16.59 -4.85 -17.47
C PHE A 196 16.88 -4.01 -16.22
N ASN A 197 16.45 -2.75 -16.19
CA ASN A 197 16.63 -1.84 -15.06
C ASN A 197 15.32 -1.62 -14.26
N SER A 198 15.32 -0.71 -13.28
CA SER A 198 14.13 -0.47 -12.45
C SER A 198 12.99 0.21 -13.24
N ASP A 199 13.31 1.11 -14.16
CA ASP A 199 12.33 1.73 -15.06
C ASP A 199 11.67 0.71 -15.99
N ASP A 200 12.45 -0.20 -16.61
CA ASP A 200 11.93 -1.29 -17.43
C ASP A 200 10.94 -2.16 -16.62
N LEU A 201 11.26 -2.43 -15.35
CA LEU A 201 10.41 -3.21 -14.43
C LEU A 201 9.10 -2.49 -14.09
N LEU A 202 9.17 -1.20 -13.75
CA LEU A 202 7.99 -0.37 -13.47
C LEU A 202 7.09 -0.27 -14.71
N GLU A 203 7.65 0.03 -15.87
CA GLU A 203 6.90 0.13 -17.12
C GLU A 203 6.24 -1.20 -17.48
N ALA A 204 6.95 -2.33 -17.35
CA ALA A 204 6.37 -3.64 -17.60
C ALA A 204 5.21 -3.95 -16.63
N ILE A 205 5.33 -3.58 -15.36
CA ILE A 205 4.26 -3.79 -14.36
C ILE A 205 3.02 -2.95 -14.67
N ILE A 206 3.18 -1.65 -14.96
CA ILE A 206 2.05 -0.79 -15.35
C ILE A 206 1.38 -1.32 -16.62
N LYS A 207 2.18 -1.81 -17.57
CA LYS A 207 1.70 -2.33 -18.84
C LYS A 207 0.97 -3.67 -18.73
N LEU A 208 1.22 -4.47 -17.69
CA LEU A 208 0.48 -5.72 -17.45
C LEU A 208 -1.04 -5.47 -17.40
N ASP A 209 -1.45 -4.38 -16.75
CA ASP A 209 -2.85 -4.00 -16.63
C ASP A 209 -3.43 -3.62 -17.99
N ASP A 210 -2.69 -2.81 -18.76
CA ASP A 210 -3.08 -2.44 -20.13
C ASP A 210 -3.25 -3.68 -21.03
N LEU A 211 -2.39 -4.69 -20.89
CA LEU A 211 -2.51 -5.94 -21.66
C LEU A 211 -3.81 -6.68 -21.33
N VAL A 212 -4.26 -6.70 -20.07
CA VAL A 212 -5.55 -7.30 -19.68
C VAL A 212 -6.71 -6.43 -20.15
N LEU A 213 -6.67 -5.13 -19.85
CA LEU A 213 -7.72 -4.16 -20.14
C LEU A 213 -7.96 -3.99 -21.65
N SER A 214 -6.93 -4.15 -22.48
CA SER A 214 -7.02 -4.12 -23.96
C SER A 214 -7.97 -5.15 -24.58
N LYS A 215 -8.45 -6.12 -23.79
CA LYS A 215 -9.34 -7.21 -24.20
C LYS A 215 -10.74 -7.10 -23.59
N ILE A 216 -11.03 -6.07 -22.80
CA ILE A 216 -12.30 -5.90 -22.08
C ILE A 216 -13.24 -4.96 -22.83
N GLY A 217 -14.52 -5.34 -22.90
CA GLY A 217 -15.58 -4.63 -23.64
C GLY A 217 -16.10 -3.39 -22.93
N THR A 218 -15.23 -2.41 -22.67
CA THR A 218 -15.61 -1.09 -22.15
C THR A 218 -15.01 0.01 -23.03
N LEU A 219 -15.45 1.26 -22.87
CA LEU A 219 -14.81 2.41 -23.54
C LEU A 219 -13.32 2.48 -23.20
N PHE A 220 -12.98 2.28 -21.92
CA PHE A 220 -11.59 2.26 -21.47
C PHE A 220 -10.80 1.09 -22.07
N GLY A 221 -11.37 -0.11 -22.07
CA GLY A 221 -10.73 -1.28 -22.67
C GLY A 221 -10.49 -1.11 -24.18
N SER A 222 -11.42 -0.46 -24.88
CA SER A 222 -11.28 -0.13 -26.31
C SER A 222 -10.13 0.84 -26.56
N MET A 223 -9.98 1.88 -25.73
CA MET A 223 -8.84 2.80 -25.80
C MET A 223 -7.52 2.05 -25.57
N LYS A 224 -7.44 1.21 -24.54
CA LYS A 224 -6.25 0.38 -24.25
C LYS A 224 -5.94 -0.62 -25.36
N SER A 225 -6.97 -1.13 -26.03
CA SER A 225 -6.84 -1.98 -27.22
C SER A 225 -6.21 -1.23 -28.39
N HIS A 226 -6.67 0.00 -28.63
CA HIS A 226 -6.09 0.88 -29.64
C HIS A 226 -4.64 1.24 -29.32
N ASP A 227 -4.34 1.64 -28.09
CA ASP A 227 -2.97 1.96 -27.65
C ASP A 227 -2.02 0.78 -27.87
N ARG A 228 -2.46 -0.44 -27.53
CA ARG A 228 -1.69 -1.66 -27.75
C ARG A 228 -1.44 -1.93 -29.24
N PHE A 229 -2.46 -1.76 -30.08
CA PHE A 229 -2.31 -1.90 -31.52
C PHE A 229 -1.35 -0.85 -32.12
N LEU A 230 -1.42 0.41 -31.65
CA LEU A 230 -0.51 1.48 -32.09
C LEU A 230 0.93 1.17 -31.73
N ARG A 231 1.21 0.73 -30.50
CA ARG A 231 2.58 0.32 -30.09
C ARG A 231 3.13 -0.78 -30.99
N TRP A 232 2.32 -1.77 -31.32
CA TRP A 232 2.72 -2.82 -32.27
C TRP A 232 2.94 -2.26 -33.68
N SER A 233 2.02 -1.42 -34.17
CA SER A 233 2.14 -0.77 -35.48
C SER A 233 3.44 0.03 -35.60
N ASP A 234 3.80 0.79 -34.57
CA ASP A 234 5.04 1.57 -34.54
C ASP A 234 6.29 0.68 -34.61
N GLN A 235 6.29 -0.47 -33.90
CA GLN A 235 7.36 -1.47 -34.00
C GLN A 235 7.48 -2.07 -35.41
N LYS A 236 6.40 -2.08 -36.20
CA LYS A 236 6.40 -2.53 -37.59
C LYS A 236 6.70 -1.43 -38.61
N GLY A 237 7.07 -0.22 -38.18
CA GLY A 237 7.36 0.90 -39.08
C GLY A 237 6.16 1.82 -39.33
N GLY A 238 5.16 1.80 -38.46
CA GLY A 238 3.96 2.63 -38.53
C GLY A 238 3.07 2.28 -39.73
N GLU A 239 2.28 3.25 -40.18
CA GLU A 239 1.31 3.07 -41.26
C GLU A 239 1.90 2.44 -42.53
N LYS A 240 3.11 2.86 -42.93
CA LYS A 240 3.77 2.32 -44.13
C LYS A 240 4.10 0.84 -44.00
N GLY A 241 4.67 0.45 -42.86
CA GLY A 241 5.02 -0.95 -42.61
C GLY A 241 3.78 -1.84 -42.49
N ILE A 242 2.69 -1.34 -41.93
CA ILE A 242 1.40 -2.05 -41.91
C ILE A 242 0.85 -2.27 -43.33
N ILE A 243 0.91 -1.26 -44.21
CA ILE A 243 0.48 -1.39 -45.62
C ILE A 243 1.29 -2.48 -46.35
N GLU A 244 2.60 -2.53 -46.13
CA GLU A 244 3.47 -3.58 -46.68
C GLU A 244 3.07 -4.97 -46.16
N LEU A 245 2.84 -5.11 -44.86
CA LEU A 245 2.41 -6.36 -44.24
C LEU A 245 1.02 -6.83 -44.71
N ILE A 246 0.06 -5.93 -44.87
CA ILE A 246 -1.27 -6.24 -45.45
C ILE A 246 -1.08 -6.83 -46.85
N THR A 247 -0.24 -6.19 -47.67
CA THR A 247 0.01 -6.59 -49.06
C THR A 247 0.68 -7.96 -49.13
N GLU A 248 1.68 -8.20 -48.27
CA GLU A 248 2.42 -9.46 -48.20
C GLU A 248 1.54 -10.61 -47.69
N LYS A 249 0.89 -10.43 -46.54
CA LYS A 249 0.16 -11.51 -45.84
C LYS A 249 -1.26 -11.70 -46.34
N ARG A 250 -1.83 -10.74 -47.10
CA ARG A 250 -3.22 -10.73 -47.57
C ARG A 250 -4.25 -10.93 -46.44
N LYS A 251 -3.97 -10.28 -45.31
CA LYS A 251 -4.75 -10.30 -44.08
C LYS A 251 -5.01 -8.87 -43.62
N SER A 252 -6.07 -8.65 -42.86
CA SER A 252 -6.28 -7.35 -42.21
C SER A 252 -5.18 -7.08 -41.17
N PRO A 253 -4.92 -5.82 -40.81
CA PRO A 253 -3.95 -5.49 -39.75
C PRO A 253 -4.23 -6.21 -38.44
N PHE A 254 -5.51 -6.38 -38.08
CA PHE A 254 -5.92 -7.04 -36.84
C PHE A 254 -5.70 -8.56 -36.88
N GLU A 255 -5.85 -9.19 -38.05
CA GLU A 255 -5.51 -10.61 -38.22
C GLU A 255 -3.99 -10.82 -38.13
N ILE A 256 -3.20 -9.91 -38.72
CA ILE A 256 -1.73 -9.98 -38.63
C ILE A 256 -1.27 -9.75 -37.19
N PHE A 257 -1.88 -8.79 -36.49
CA PHE A 257 -1.63 -8.54 -35.08
C PHE A 257 -1.97 -9.78 -34.24
N ALA A 258 -3.13 -10.41 -34.47
CA ALA A 258 -3.54 -11.61 -33.75
C ALA A 258 -2.67 -12.86 -34.05
N ASP A 259 -2.04 -12.95 -35.22
CA ASP A 259 -1.05 -14.00 -35.51
C ASP A 259 0.17 -13.89 -34.57
N GLU A 260 0.60 -12.67 -34.23
CA GLU A 260 1.73 -12.40 -33.33
C GLU A 260 1.30 -12.38 -31.85
N TYR A 261 0.06 -11.97 -31.57
CA TYR A 261 -0.53 -11.86 -30.24
C TYR A 261 -1.81 -12.70 -30.15
N PRO A 262 -1.68 -14.03 -30.00
CA PRO A 262 -2.82 -14.95 -29.98
C PRO A 262 -3.76 -14.78 -28.76
N ASP A 263 -3.41 -13.91 -27.81
CA ASP A 263 -4.30 -13.52 -26.71
C ASP A 263 -5.43 -12.57 -27.16
N VAL A 264 -5.37 -12.00 -28.37
CA VAL A 264 -6.49 -11.27 -28.99
C VAL A 264 -7.22 -12.10 -30.03
N THR A 265 -8.44 -11.71 -30.41
CA THR A 265 -9.22 -12.37 -31.47
C THR A 265 -9.70 -11.32 -32.47
N PRO A 266 -9.45 -11.45 -33.78
CA PRO A 266 -10.03 -10.55 -34.76
C PRO A 266 -11.54 -10.80 -34.88
N VAL A 267 -12.31 -9.73 -35.12
CA VAL A 267 -13.73 -9.83 -35.47
C VAL A 267 -13.87 -10.48 -36.85
N GLU A 268 -14.98 -11.18 -37.11
CA GLU A 268 -15.29 -11.70 -38.43
C GLU A 268 -15.24 -10.57 -39.49
N GLY A 269 -14.52 -10.81 -40.59
CA GLY A 269 -14.24 -9.79 -41.61
C GLY A 269 -13.05 -8.87 -41.30
N GLY A 270 -12.37 -9.06 -40.15
CA GLY A 270 -11.06 -8.47 -39.87
C GLY A 270 -11.07 -6.95 -39.60
N MET A 271 -12.22 -6.36 -39.25
CA MET A 271 -12.38 -4.92 -39.06
C MET A 271 -12.11 -4.42 -37.63
N GLY A 272 -11.66 -5.30 -36.73
CA GLY A 272 -11.35 -4.96 -35.34
C GLY A 272 -10.96 -6.18 -34.52
N LEU A 273 -10.90 -6.00 -33.20
CA LEU A 273 -10.66 -7.06 -32.22
C LEU A 273 -11.92 -7.30 -31.39
N ILE A 274 -12.13 -8.55 -30.98
CA ILE A 274 -13.18 -8.92 -30.03
C ILE A 274 -12.77 -8.43 -28.64
N HIS A 275 -13.66 -7.68 -28.01
CA HIS A 275 -13.58 -7.35 -26.60
C HIS A 275 -14.62 -8.16 -25.81
N TYR A 276 -14.21 -8.65 -24.64
CA TYR A 276 -15.02 -9.55 -23.83
C TYR A 276 -15.73 -8.78 -22.71
N PRO A 277 -17.04 -9.01 -22.51
CA PRO A 277 -17.72 -8.56 -21.29
C PRO A 277 -17.03 -9.17 -20.06
N LEU A 278 -17.02 -8.43 -18.95
CA LEU A 278 -16.38 -8.88 -17.71
C LEU A 278 -17.12 -10.07 -17.06
N GLU A 279 -18.35 -10.37 -17.50
CA GLU A 279 -19.17 -11.51 -17.07
C GLU A 279 -18.97 -12.75 -17.93
N TYR A 280 -18.22 -12.65 -19.05
CA TYR A 280 -18.05 -13.74 -20.00
C TYR A 280 -16.99 -14.73 -19.54
N ILE A 281 -17.43 -15.74 -18.78
CA ILE A 281 -16.57 -16.70 -18.09
C ILE A 281 -15.64 -17.44 -19.05
N GLU A 282 -16.15 -17.91 -20.18
CA GLU A 282 -15.39 -18.68 -21.17
C GLU A 282 -14.22 -17.87 -21.77
N GLY A 283 -14.28 -16.54 -21.70
CA GLY A 283 -13.24 -15.63 -22.15
C GLY A 283 -12.08 -15.43 -21.17
N TYR A 284 -12.22 -15.77 -19.88
CA TYR A 284 -11.25 -15.39 -18.85
C TYR A 284 -9.83 -15.92 -19.11
N ALA A 285 -9.69 -17.17 -19.55
CA ALA A 285 -8.37 -17.72 -19.88
C ALA A 285 -7.68 -16.96 -21.04
N LYS A 286 -8.43 -16.22 -21.85
CA LYS A 286 -7.89 -15.36 -22.91
C LYS A 286 -7.70 -13.92 -22.43
N VAL A 287 -8.67 -13.36 -21.70
CA VAL A 287 -8.60 -11.99 -21.13
C VAL A 287 -7.40 -11.80 -20.20
N PHE A 288 -7.10 -12.78 -19.36
CA PHE A 288 -5.98 -12.66 -18.40
C PHE A 288 -4.65 -13.21 -18.93
N TRP A 289 -4.63 -13.76 -20.16
CA TRP A 289 -3.38 -14.12 -20.82
C TRP A 289 -2.68 -12.85 -21.30
N VAL A 290 -1.45 -12.65 -20.84
CA VAL A 290 -0.59 -11.53 -21.24
C VAL A 290 0.61 -12.04 -22.02
N ILE A 291 1.02 -11.29 -23.04
CA ILE A 291 2.14 -11.63 -23.91
C ILE A 291 3.14 -10.48 -23.85
N PRO A 292 4.41 -10.73 -23.49
CA PRO A 292 5.44 -9.70 -23.48
C PRO A 292 5.69 -9.20 -24.91
N GLU A 293 5.74 -7.88 -25.09
CA GLU A 293 5.90 -7.21 -26.38
C GLU A 293 7.38 -7.12 -26.81
N ASN A 294 8.34 -7.33 -25.91
CA ASN A 294 9.77 -7.32 -26.20
C ASN A 294 10.58 -8.30 -25.31
N GLU A 295 11.89 -8.40 -25.55
CA GLU A 295 12.77 -9.33 -24.82
C GLU A 295 12.95 -8.96 -23.34
N LYS A 296 13.00 -7.67 -23.00
CA LYS A 296 13.12 -7.22 -21.61
C LYS A 296 11.87 -7.57 -20.81
N GLU A 297 10.69 -7.27 -21.36
CA GLU A 297 9.40 -7.68 -20.77
C GLU A 297 9.33 -9.19 -20.57
N ARG A 298 9.85 -9.98 -21.52
CA ARG A 298 9.90 -11.44 -21.36
C ARG A 298 10.79 -11.87 -20.19
N LYS A 299 11.96 -11.23 -20.00
CA LYS A 299 12.84 -11.50 -18.85
C LYS A 299 12.13 -11.14 -17.53
N ILE A 300 11.51 -9.97 -17.47
CA ILE A 300 10.72 -9.51 -16.31
C ILE A 300 9.59 -10.50 -16.01
N PHE A 301 8.79 -10.86 -17.01
CA PHE A 301 7.65 -11.78 -16.82
C PHE A 301 8.13 -13.13 -16.27
N ASN A 302 9.28 -13.64 -16.72
CA ASN A 302 9.84 -14.87 -16.17
C ASN A 302 10.26 -14.74 -14.70
N GLU A 303 10.90 -13.63 -14.31
CA GLU A 303 11.29 -13.39 -12.91
C GLU A 303 10.07 -13.25 -11.98
N LEU A 304 9.01 -12.59 -12.47
CA LEU A 304 7.77 -12.35 -11.72
C LEU A 304 6.78 -13.52 -11.75
N SER A 305 7.12 -14.62 -12.42
CA SER A 305 6.22 -15.76 -12.60
C SER A 305 6.43 -16.89 -11.60
N CYS A 306 5.32 -17.48 -11.20
CA CYS A 306 5.26 -18.77 -10.52
C CYS A 306 4.36 -19.76 -11.29
N SER A 307 4.34 -21.03 -10.91
CA SER A 307 3.46 -22.04 -11.53
C SER A 307 2.52 -22.66 -10.50
N PHE A 308 1.40 -23.23 -10.94
CA PHE A 308 0.51 -24.00 -10.07
C PHE A 308 1.29 -25.12 -9.33
N GLY A 309 1.16 -25.15 -8.01
CA GLY A 309 1.94 -26.02 -7.12
C GLY A 309 3.18 -25.36 -6.49
N SER A 310 3.58 -24.17 -6.94
CA SER A 310 4.76 -23.47 -6.40
C SER A 310 4.55 -22.88 -5.01
N ASN A 311 3.29 -22.75 -4.55
CA ASN A 311 2.94 -22.13 -3.27
C ASN A 311 2.55 -23.18 -2.19
N ALA A 312 3.13 -24.39 -2.24
CA ALA A 312 2.80 -25.46 -1.30
C ALA A 312 3.02 -25.06 0.17
N SER A 313 3.98 -24.16 0.44
CA SER A 313 4.24 -23.61 1.78
C SER A 313 3.03 -22.90 2.40
N PHE A 314 2.10 -22.39 1.60
CA PHE A 314 0.89 -21.72 2.07
C PHE A 314 -0.05 -22.67 2.86
N LEU A 315 0.09 -23.98 2.64
CA LEU A 315 -0.65 -25.03 3.37
C LEU A 315 -0.02 -25.36 4.73
N PHE A 316 1.09 -24.73 5.10
CA PHE A 316 1.84 -25.03 6.32
C PHE A 316 1.98 -23.81 7.24
N PRO A 317 2.08 -24.05 8.58
CA PRO A 317 1.97 -25.36 9.26
C PRO A 317 0.53 -25.92 9.22
N PRO A 318 0.32 -27.25 9.41
CA PRO A 318 -1.00 -27.87 9.27
C PRO A 318 -2.07 -27.28 10.18
N GLN A 319 -1.65 -26.80 11.36
CA GLN A 319 -2.52 -26.13 12.34
C GLN A 319 -3.14 -24.82 11.80
N TYR A 320 -2.45 -24.16 10.86
CA TYR A 320 -2.84 -22.91 10.21
C TYR A 320 -2.92 -23.08 8.69
N LYS A 321 -3.26 -24.29 8.21
CA LYS A 321 -3.30 -24.62 6.78
C LYS A 321 -4.13 -23.58 6.00
N ALA A 322 -3.50 -22.95 5.00
CA ALA A 322 -4.11 -21.93 4.15
C ALA A 322 -4.81 -20.81 4.92
N PHE A 323 -4.26 -20.39 6.07
CA PHE A 323 -4.73 -19.18 6.73
C PHE A 323 -4.41 -17.97 5.85
N ILE A 324 -5.31 -16.98 5.81
CA ILE A 324 -5.22 -15.84 4.90
C ILE A 324 -3.92 -15.04 5.03
N MET A 325 -3.30 -15.05 6.21
CA MET A 325 -2.05 -14.36 6.50
C MET A 325 -0.78 -15.23 6.35
N ASN A 326 -0.90 -16.48 5.91
CA ASN A 326 0.26 -17.34 5.70
C ASN A 326 1.22 -16.76 4.64
N ASP A 327 2.49 -17.13 4.77
CA ASP A 327 3.50 -16.74 3.79
C ASP A 327 3.13 -17.28 2.40
N THR A 328 3.15 -16.39 1.42
CA THR A 328 2.69 -16.67 0.05
C THR A 328 3.67 -16.08 -0.96
N ILE A 329 3.92 -16.83 -2.04
CA ILE A 329 4.88 -16.43 -3.08
C ILE A 329 4.36 -15.26 -3.93
N ILE A 330 3.04 -15.01 -3.95
CA ILE A 330 2.40 -14.08 -4.88
C ILE A 330 2.84 -12.62 -4.66
N LYS A 331 3.31 -12.28 -3.45
CA LYS A 331 3.87 -10.96 -3.13
C LYS A 331 5.18 -10.68 -3.88
N ASN A 332 5.91 -11.72 -4.28
CA ASN A 332 7.17 -11.60 -5.02
C ASN A 332 6.99 -12.02 -6.49
N LYS A 333 6.06 -12.93 -6.76
CA LYS A 333 5.82 -13.53 -8.07
C LYS A 333 4.33 -13.49 -8.41
N PRO A 334 3.79 -12.31 -8.76
CA PRO A 334 2.37 -12.09 -8.96
C PRO A 334 1.82 -12.74 -10.25
N LEU A 335 2.68 -13.09 -11.21
CA LEU A 335 2.28 -13.72 -12.46
C LEU A 335 2.23 -15.24 -12.33
N ILE A 336 1.36 -15.86 -13.14
CA ILE A 336 1.27 -17.31 -13.26
C ILE A 336 1.76 -17.73 -14.65
N LYS A 337 2.74 -18.62 -14.70
CA LYS A 337 3.23 -19.24 -15.93
C LYS A 337 2.76 -20.68 -16.02
N GLU A 338 2.03 -20.99 -17.09
CA GLU A 338 1.51 -22.33 -17.39
C GLU A 338 1.59 -22.58 -18.90
N HIS A 339 2.17 -23.72 -19.32
CA HIS A 339 2.37 -24.08 -20.74
C HIS A 339 2.99 -22.94 -21.60
N ASP A 340 4.00 -22.27 -21.06
CA ASP A 340 4.69 -21.10 -21.65
C ASP A 340 3.81 -19.86 -21.90
N LYS A 341 2.60 -19.81 -21.32
CA LYS A 341 1.75 -18.63 -21.26
C LYS A 341 1.87 -17.94 -19.90
N PHE A 342 1.82 -16.61 -19.91
CA PHE A 342 1.80 -15.79 -18.71
C PHE A 342 0.39 -15.30 -18.43
N TYR A 343 -0.02 -15.33 -17.17
CA TYR A 343 -1.33 -14.87 -16.73
C TYR A 343 -1.19 -13.81 -15.64
N HIS A 344 -1.93 -12.72 -15.79
CA HIS A 344 -1.97 -11.59 -14.86
C HIS A 344 -3.40 -11.40 -14.35
N PHE A 345 -3.75 -11.98 -13.21
CA PHE A 345 -5.13 -11.97 -12.71
C PHE A 345 -5.47 -10.78 -11.82
N SER A 346 -4.47 -10.18 -11.15
CA SER A 346 -4.67 -9.09 -10.20
C SER A 346 -3.98 -7.82 -10.68
N ILE A 347 -4.78 -6.85 -11.12
CA ILE A 347 -4.30 -5.59 -11.67
C ILE A 347 -3.56 -4.69 -10.64
N GLN A 348 -3.73 -4.93 -9.33
CA GLN A 348 -3.06 -4.12 -8.30
C GLN A 348 -1.86 -4.81 -7.66
N LEU A 349 -1.81 -6.14 -7.67
CA LEU A 349 -0.88 -6.90 -6.83
C LEU A 349 0.59 -6.65 -7.17
N ALA A 350 0.92 -6.59 -8.47
CA ALA A 350 2.30 -6.40 -8.91
C ALA A 350 2.81 -4.99 -8.56
N PHE A 351 2.03 -3.96 -8.87
CA PHE A 351 2.37 -2.57 -8.58
C PHE A 351 2.50 -2.33 -7.07
N ARG A 352 1.55 -2.82 -6.27
CA ARG A 352 1.57 -2.66 -4.81
C ARG A 352 2.80 -3.30 -4.14
N ASN A 353 3.34 -4.37 -4.73
CA ASN A 353 4.52 -5.04 -4.21
C ASN A 353 5.82 -4.65 -4.94
N ILE A 354 5.82 -3.61 -5.77
CA ILE A 354 6.97 -3.31 -6.65
C ILE A 354 8.28 -3.08 -5.88
N PHE A 355 8.22 -2.43 -4.72
CA PHE A 355 9.37 -2.28 -3.82
C PHE A 355 9.88 -3.65 -3.36
N ARG A 356 9.01 -4.48 -2.78
CA ARG A 356 9.33 -5.84 -2.32
C ARG A 356 9.89 -6.71 -3.45
N ILE A 357 9.30 -6.62 -4.65
CA ILE A 357 9.75 -7.35 -5.84
C ILE A 357 11.19 -6.92 -6.18
N THR A 358 11.43 -5.61 -6.30
CA THR A 358 12.74 -5.07 -6.69
C THR A 358 13.81 -5.34 -5.65
N GLU A 359 13.50 -5.16 -4.36
CA GLU A 359 14.38 -5.52 -3.25
C GLU A 359 14.76 -7.01 -3.26
N ASN A 360 13.80 -7.89 -3.51
CA ASN A 360 14.07 -9.32 -3.61
C ASN A 360 14.91 -9.68 -4.84
N LEU A 361 14.74 -8.99 -5.97
CA LEU A 361 15.63 -9.14 -7.13
C LEU A 361 17.06 -8.73 -6.76
N ILE A 362 17.24 -7.56 -6.14
CA ILE A 362 18.57 -7.09 -5.71
C ILE A 362 19.21 -8.09 -4.74
N LYS A 363 18.46 -8.52 -3.73
CA LYS A 363 18.93 -9.48 -2.72
C LYS A 363 19.25 -10.85 -3.31
N SER A 364 18.45 -11.33 -4.25
CA SER A 364 18.65 -12.64 -4.90
C SER A 364 19.86 -12.63 -5.84
N ALA A 365 20.14 -11.50 -6.48
CA ALA A 365 21.33 -11.31 -7.31
C ALA A 365 22.62 -11.22 -6.48
N SER A 366 22.61 -10.47 -5.37
CA SER A 366 23.74 -10.40 -4.44
C SER A 366 23.32 -9.88 -3.05
N GLU A 367 23.34 -10.75 -2.06
CA GLU A 367 23.06 -10.38 -0.66
C GLU A 367 24.11 -9.38 -0.12
N VAL A 368 25.36 -9.46 -0.57
CA VAL A 368 26.42 -8.51 -0.22
C VAL A 368 26.15 -7.12 -0.79
N TYR A 369 25.68 -7.04 -2.04
CA TYR A 369 25.31 -5.76 -2.63
C TYR A 369 24.11 -5.15 -1.92
N TYR A 370 23.08 -5.97 -1.68
CA TYR A 370 21.87 -5.56 -0.97
C TYR A 370 22.18 -4.95 0.40
N GLU A 371 22.98 -5.60 1.25
CA GLU A 371 23.28 -5.08 2.58
C GLU A 371 24.16 -3.81 2.54
N ASN A 372 25.14 -3.72 1.63
CA ASN A 372 26.12 -2.62 1.63
C ASN A 372 25.73 -1.41 0.77
N ASN A 373 24.90 -1.57 -0.26
CA ASN A 373 24.60 -0.52 -1.24
C ASN A 373 23.14 -0.07 -1.22
N TYR A 374 22.21 -0.97 -0.90
CA TYR A 374 20.78 -0.66 -0.88
C TYR A 374 20.25 -0.45 0.54
N LYS A 375 20.45 -1.42 1.44
CA LYS A 375 19.83 -1.41 2.77
C LYS A 375 20.58 -0.54 3.78
N GLY A 376 21.88 -0.78 3.99
CA GLY A 376 22.63 -0.11 5.06
C GLY A 376 22.99 1.35 4.77
N ASN A 377 23.33 2.13 5.80
CA ASN A 377 23.67 3.56 5.70
C ASN A 377 25.05 3.87 5.05
N SER A 378 25.81 2.86 4.64
CA SER A 378 27.20 3.02 4.16
C SER A 378 27.29 3.62 2.74
N SER A 379 26.23 3.51 1.95
CA SER A 379 26.15 4.05 0.59
C SER A 379 25.26 5.29 0.56
N TYR A 380 25.68 6.34 -0.14
CA TYR A 380 24.84 7.52 -0.37
C TYR A 380 23.49 7.15 -1.01
N HIS A 381 23.45 6.10 -1.82
CA HIS A 381 22.25 5.63 -2.51
C HIS A 381 21.46 4.57 -1.75
N SER A 382 21.75 4.39 -0.46
CA SER A 382 20.94 3.50 0.37
C SER A 382 19.57 4.07 0.67
N ARG A 383 18.67 3.18 1.06
CA ARG A 383 17.29 3.47 1.46
C ARG A 383 17.22 4.43 2.64
N ASP A 384 18.04 4.21 3.66
CA ASP A 384 18.08 5.05 4.86
C ASP A 384 18.48 6.49 4.50
N ASN A 385 19.57 6.65 3.74
CA ASN A 385 20.05 7.96 3.31
C ASN A 385 19.08 8.63 2.31
N TYR A 386 18.40 7.85 1.46
CA TYR A 386 17.34 8.35 0.60
C TYR A 386 16.18 8.93 1.41
N LEU A 387 15.73 8.21 2.44
CA LEU A 387 14.60 8.62 3.28
C LEU A 387 14.86 9.96 3.97
N GLU A 388 16.06 10.16 4.54
CA GLU A 388 16.47 11.44 5.16
C GLU A 388 16.43 12.59 4.14
N ARG A 389 17.03 12.40 2.96
CA ARG A 389 17.01 13.41 1.90
C ARG A 389 15.61 13.72 1.39
N LYS A 390 14.78 12.68 1.20
CA LYS A 390 13.41 12.86 0.74
C LYS A 390 12.58 13.62 1.76
N THR A 391 12.75 13.29 3.04
CA THR A 391 12.13 14.01 4.16
C THR A 391 12.51 15.48 4.14
N LYS A 392 13.81 15.79 4.00
CA LYS A 392 14.29 17.17 3.87
C LYS A 392 13.59 17.92 2.75
N LEU A 393 13.59 17.33 1.55
CA LEU A 393 13.00 17.92 0.35
C LEU A 393 11.50 18.22 0.53
N LEU A 394 10.75 17.30 1.15
CA LEU A 394 9.32 17.47 1.39
C LEU A 394 9.04 18.62 2.36
N PHE A 395 9.84 18.75 3.42
CA PHE A 395 9.76 19.86 4.36
C PHE A 395 10.18 21.19 3.74
N GLU A 396 11.26 21.24 2.96
CA GLU A 396 11.68 22.45 2.22
C GLU A 396 10.59 22.92 1.24
N ARG A 397 9.90 21.98 0.58
CA ARG A 397 8.79 22.29 -0.31
C ARG A 397 7.56 22.80 0.45
N MET A 398 7.23 22.18 1.57
CA MET A 398 6.07 22.54 2.40
C MET A 398 6.28 23.87 3.15
N LEU A 399 7.53 24.15 3.56
CA LEU A 399 7.92 25.27 4.41
C LEU A 399 9.03 26.10 3.76
N PRO A 400 8.74 26.83 2.67
CA PRO A 400 9.77 27.48 1.83
C PRO A 400 10.53 28.62 2.53
N ASN A 401 10.03 29.13 3.65
CA ASN A 401 10.68 30.18 4.45
C ASN A 401 11.50 29.62 5.63
N THR A 402 11.52 28.29 5.79
CA THR A 402 12.26 27.60 6.85
C THR A 402 13.58 27.09 6.30
N VAL A 403 14.69 27.31 7.02
CA VAL A 403 16.00 26.79 6.62
C VAL A 403 16.22 25.42 7.26
N PHE A 404 16.47 24.41 6.42
CA PHE A 404 16.68 23.03 6.86
C PHE A 404 18.15 22.59 6.79
N TYR A 405 18.61 22.03 7.90
CA TYR A 405 19.92 21.41 8.05
C TYR A 405 19.76 19.91 8.29
N SER A 406 20.74 19.12 7.88
CA SER A 406 20.71 17.66 7.97
C SER A 406 22.01 17.10 8.54
N SER A 407 21.94 15.89 9.09
CA SER A 407 23.07 15.14 9.64
C SER A 407 23.88 15.96 10.67
N LEU A 408 23.19 16.41 11.73
CA LEU A 408 23.73 17.35 12.71
C LEU A 408 24.38 16.63 13.90
N ASP A 409 25.68 16.82 14.07
CA ASP A 409 26.46 16.37 15.22
C ASP A 409 26.34 17.36 16.39
N TYR A 410 26.15 16.86 17.62
CA TYR A 410 26.22 17.65 18.84
C TYR A 410 26.63 16.81 20.05
N GLU A 411 27.00 17.48 21.15
CA GLU A 411 27.41 16.83 22.39
C GLU A 411 26.38 17.09 23.50
N VAL A 412 26.00 16.02 24.20
CA VAL A 412 25.13 16.06 25.37
C VAL A 412 25.81 15.42 26.57
N ILE A 413 25.36 15.77 27.77
CA ILE A 413 25.74 15.08 29.00
C ILE A 413 24.63 14.06 29.31
N GLU A 414 24.91 12.78 29.15
CA GLU A 414 24.03 11.67 29.54
C GLU A 414 24.68 10.90 30.69
N ASN A 415 24.00 10.80 31.84
CA ASN A 415 24.53 10.13 33.05
C ASN A 415 25.91 10.64 33.47
N ASP A 416 26.09 11.97 33.50
CA ASP A 416 27.35 12.67 33.82
C ASP A 416 28.52 12.36 32.86
N VAL A 417 28.25 11.77 31.68
CA VAL A 417 29.25 11.47 30.66
C VAL A 417 28.96 12.26 29.38
N PRO A 418 29.95 12.98 28.82
CA PRO A 418 29.83 13.59 27.50
C PRO A 418 29.64 12.51 26.44
N LYS A 419 28.59 12.65 25.64
CA LYS A 419 28.25 11.72 24.57
C LYS A 419 28.04 12.53 23.29
N LYS A 420 28.82 12.19 22.26
CA LYS A 420 28.58 12.67 20.90
C LYS A 420 27.36 11.94 20.33
N THR A 421 26.46 12.69 19.72
CA THR A 421 25.25 12.15 19.13
C THR A 421 24.84 12.96 17.90
N GLU A 422 23.89 12.43 17.13
CA GLU A 422 23.35 13.06 15.94
C GLU A 422 21.85 13.35 16.04
N LEU A 423 21.41 14.27 15.18
CA LEU A 423 20.02 14.59 14.82
C LEU A 423 19.91 14.58 13.30
N ASP A 424 18.90 13.91 12.76
CA ASP A 424 18.76 13.73 11.32
C ASP A 424 18.46 15.07 10.62
N LEU A 425 17.45 15.82 11.05
CA LEU A 425 17.17 17.15 10.50
C LEU A 425 16.71 18.16 11.56
N ILE A 426 17.03 19.43 11.29
CA ILE A 426 16.44 20.58 11.99
C ILE A 426 16.02 21.65 11.00
N GLY A 427 14.77 22.11 11.12
CA GLY A 427 14.23 23.26 10.41
C GLY A 427 14.11 24.47 11.33
N ILE A 428 14.56 25.64 10.89
CA ILE A 428 14.49 26.87 11.68
C ILE A 428 13.84 27.98 10.85
N SER A 429 12.73 28.52 11.34
CA SER A 429 12.06 29.71 10.81
C SER A 429 12.10 30.86 11.83
N ASP A 430 11.44 31.97 11.54
CA ASP A 430 11.28 33.06 12.50
C ASP A 430 10.40 32.68 13.71
N HIS A 431 9.48 31.73 13.52
CA HIS A 431 8.44 31.40 14.50
C HIS A 431 8.63 30.02 15.16
N SER A 432 9.33 29.11 14.49
CA SER A 432 9.34 27.69 14.87
C SER A 432 10.68 27.01 14.67
N ILE A 433 10.89 25.95 15.44
CA ILE A 433 11.98 24.98 15.29
C ILE A 433 11.34 23.60 15.11
N TYR A 434 11.68 22.93 14.01
CA TYR A 434 11.24 21.59 13.69
C TYR A 434 12.39 20.63 13.92
N ILE A 435 12.27 19.76 14.92
CA ILE A 435 13.24 18.71 15.24
C ILE A 435 12.71 17.42 14.64
N ILE A 436 13.44 16.88 13.66
CA ILE A 436 12.95 15.77 12.83
C ILE A 436 13.93 14.61 12.90
N GLU A 437 13.39 13.44 13.22
CA GLU A 437 14.08 12.14 13.18
C GLU A 437 13.45 11.26 12.10
N VAL A 438 14.26 10.44 11.46
CA VAL A 438 13.87 9.62 10.32
C VAL A 438 14.15 8.15 10.65
N LYS A 439 13.18 7.27 10.37
CA LYS A 439 13.26 5.84 10.72
C LYS A 439 12.81 4.95 9.56
N ALA A 440 13.76 4.23 8.97
CA ALA A 440 13.54 3.32 7.85
C ALA A 440 13.14 1.88 8.25
N GLY A 441 12.92 1.63 9.55
CA GLY A 441 12.55 0.32 10.07
C GLY A 441 11.13 -0.10 9.69
N GLU A 442 10.99 -1.31 9.14
CA GLU A 442 9.71 -1.85 8.65
C GLU A 442 9.20 -3.05 9.47
N LEU A 443 7.90 -3.30 9.34
CA LEU A 443 7.22 -4.49 9.83
C LEU A 443 7.43 -5.65 8.85
N ASN A 444 8.07 -6.72 9.34
CA ASN A 444 8.18 -7.96 8.56
C ASN A 444 6.87 -8.77 8.60
N ASP A 445 6.78 -9.83 7.77
CA ASP A 445 5.59 -10.69 7.68
C ASP A 445 5.22 -11.34 9.04
N LYS A 446 6.17 -11.56 9.97
CA LYS A 446 5.86 -12.06 11.32
C LYS A 446 5.21 -11.00 12.21
N HIS A 447 5.70 -9.76 12.15
CA HIS A 447 5.10 -8.64 12.89
C HIS A 447 3.68 -8.39 12.40
N LYS A 448 3.48 -8.39 11.08
CA LYS A 448 2.17 -8.25 10.41
C LYS A 448 1.19 -9.36 10.82
N ARG A 449 1.67 -10.55 11.16
CA ARG A 449 0.88 -11.67 11.76
C ARG A 449 0.62 -11.55 13.26
N GLY A 450 1.07 -10.48 13.91
CA GLY A 450 0.86 -10.25 15.34
C GLY A 450 1.84 -11.02 16.23
N ALA A 451 3.08 -11.23 15.79
CA ALA A 451 4.16 -11.71 16.66
C ALA A 451 4.54 -10.60 17.68
N LEU A 452 3.77 -10.51 18.76
CA LEU A 452 3.74 -9.36 19.67
C LEU A 452 5.12 -8.91 20.16
N LYS A 453 5.98 -9.81 20.65
CA LYS A 453 7.31 -9.42 21.14
C LYS A 453 8.12 -8.67 20.08
N GLY A 454 8.30 -9.26 18.90
CA GLY A 454 9.06 -8.62 17.82
C GLY A 454 8.37 -7.38 17.26
N LEU A 455 7.04 -7.31 17.33
CA LEU A 455 6.28 -6.11 17.00
C LEU A 455 6.58 -4.96 17.99
N LYS A 456 6.57 -5.23 19.30
CA LYS A 456 6.92 -4.25 20.34
C LYS A 456 8.35 -3.74 20.15
N ASP A 457 9.32 -4.66 20.01
CA ASP A 457 10.72 -4.32 19.76
C ASP A 457 10.86 -3.41 18.52
N ARG A 458 10.12 -3.71 17.44
CA ARG A 458 10.15 -2.88 16.22
C ARG A 458 9.52 -1.51 16.40
N ILE A 459 8.41 -1.39 17.14
CA ILE A 459 7.77 -0.09 17.43
C ILE A 459 8.68 0.75 18.35
N GLU A 460 9.36 0.12 19.31
CA GLU A 460 10.34 0.76 20.18
C GLU A 460 11.50 1.34 19.35
N ASP A 461 12.10 0.53 18.46
CA ASP A 461 13.18 0.94 17.56
C ASP A 461 12.83 2.13 16.64
N THR A 462 11.54 2.33 16.33
CA THR A 462 11.08 3.37 15.40
C THR A 462 10.44 4.56 16.12
N ILE A 463 9.31 4.35 16.80
CA ILE A 463 8.48 5.41 17.37
C ILE A 463 9.09 5.93 18.67
N ASP A 464 9.43 5.03 19.59
CA ASP A 464 9.98 5.41 20.90
C ASP A 464 11.36 6.04 20.73
N TYR A 465 12.27 5.35 20.03
CA TYR A 465 13.62 5.83 19.84
C TYR A 465 13.68 7.15 19.06
N GLY A 466 12.89 7.31 18.00
CA GLY A 466 12.77 8.60 17.30
C GLY A 466 12.24 9.71 18.21
N SER A 467 11.23 9.42 19.04
CA SER A 467 10.70 10.39 20.00
C SER A 467 11.71 10.77 21.08
N TYR A 468 12.49 9.80 21.56
CA TYR A 468 13.58 10.01 22.49
C TYR A 468 14.66 10.92 21.88
N GLN A 469 15.12 10.65 20.67
CA GLN A 469 16.13 11.45 19.98
C GLN A 469 15.66 12.89 19.76
N CYS A 470 14.44 13.08 19.26
CA CYS A 470 13.81 14.40 19.13
C CYS A 470 13.76 15.15 20.47
N ASN A 471 13.38 14.47 21.56
CA ASN A 471 13.30 15.09 22.87
C ASN A 471 14.66 15.42 23.46
N ARG A 472 15.67 14.60 23.21
CA ARG A 472 17.05 14.88 23.59
C ARG A 472 17.59 16.11 22.88
N ALA A 473 17.36 16.23 21.57
CA ALA A 473 17.72 17.44 20.81
C ALA A 473 16.95 18.67 21.33
N LYS A 474 15.65 18.54 21.63
CA LYS A 474 14.86 19.62 22.25
C LYS A 474 15.47 20.07 23.57
N LYS A 475 15.82 19.14 24.47
CA LYS A 475 16.44 19.45 25.76
C LYS A 475 17.77 20.18 25.57
N TYR A 476 18.60 19.72 24.65
CA TYR A 476 19.87 20.37 24.32
C TYR A 476 19.66 21.82 23.88
N ILE A 477 18.77 22.05 22.92
CA ILE A 477 18.46 23.39 22.39
C ILE A 477 17.89 24.33 23.47
N MET A 478 17.17 23.77 24.44
CA MET A 478 16.56 24.53 25.54
C MET A 478 17.48 24.71 26.75
N GLU A 479 18.64 24.05 26.81
CA GLU A 479 19.53 24.05 27.98
C GLU A 479 20.20 25.42 28.18
N LYS A 480 20.51 26.11 27.08
CA LYS A 480 21.29 27.36 27.06
C LYS A 480 20.67 28.37 26.12
N GLU A 481 20.97 29.65 26.34
CA GLU A 481 20.55 30.74 25.45
C GLU A 481 21.10 30.58 24.02
N LYS A 482 22.28 29.95 23.91
CA LYS A 482 22.99 29.67 22.67
C LYS A 482 23.55 28.25 22.67
N VAL A 483 23.27 27.49 21.61
CA VAL A 483 23.81 26.15 21.37
C VAL A 483 24.38 26.03 19.96
N SER A 484 25.17 24.98 19.71
CA SER A 484 25.86 24.78 18.43
C SER A 484 25.73 23.34 17.93
N PHE A 485 25.39 23.19 16.65
CA PHE A 485 25.46 21.92 15.94
C PHE A 485 26.56 21.97 14.87
N GLU A 486 27.24 20.86 14.64
CA GLU A 486 28.16 20.72 13.52
C GLU A 486 27.46 19.95 12.39
N TYR A 487 27.59 20.42 11.15
CA TYR A 487 27.02 19.75 9.98
C TYR A 487 27.96 19.86 8.77
N ILE A 488 27.69 19.10 7.72
CA ILE A 488 28.48 19.15 6.47
C ILE A 488 27.65 19.83 5.38
N GLU A 489 28.23 20.86 4.76
CA GLU A 489 27.68 21.51 3.57
C GLU A 489 28.77 21.68 2.53
N ALA A 490 28.49 21.25 1.30
CA ALA A 490 29.42 21.28 0.17
C ALA A 490 30.81 20.70 0.50
N GLY A 491 30.86 19.63 1.31
CA GLY A 491 32.09 18.95 1.73
C GLY A 491 32.89 19.69 2.82
N SER A 492 32.36 20.78 3.38
CA SER A 492 32.99 21.55 4.44
C SER A 492 32.21 21.42 5.76
N ARG A 493 32.93 21.30 6.87
CA ARG A 493 32.30 21.32 8.20
C ARG A 493 31.87 22.75 8.54
N LYS A 494 30.61 22.90 8.91
CA LYS A 494 30.00 24.17 9.33
C LYS A 494 29.41 24.04 10.72
N VAL A 495 29.17 25.20 11.34
CA VAL A 495 28.53 25.30 12.64
C VAL A 495 27.21 26.06 12.46
N LEU A 496 26.14 25.45 12.96
CA LEU A 496 24.84 26.09 13.12
C LEU A 496 24.73 26.56 14.56
N GLU A 497 24.53 27.86 14.75
CA GLU A 497 24.25 28.43 16.06
C GLU A 497 22.74 28.69 16.20
N ILE A 498 22.15 28.20 17.27
CA ILE A 498 20.75 28.44 17.61
C ILE A 498 20.70 29.29 18.87
N GLU A 499 20.08 30.45 18.77
CA GLU A 499 19.91 31.41 19.86
C GLU A 499 18.42 31.64 20.13
N ASN A 500 18.08 31.97 21.39
CA ASN A 500 16.74 32.37 21.80
C ASN A 500 15.64 31.34 21.46
N ALA A 501 15.96 30.04 21.48
CA ALA A 501 15.02 28.97 21.13
C ALA A 501 13.73 28.98 21.98
N ALA A 502 13.80 29.49 23.22
CA ALA A 502 12.65 29.64 24.10
C ALA A 502 11.56 30.62 23.61
N GLN A 503 11.85 31.42 22.56
CA GLN A 503 10.89 32.34 21.94
C GLN A 503 10.16 31.72 20.73
N LYS A 504 10.51 30.49 20.34
CA LYS A 504 9.96 29.79 19.18
C LYS A 504 9.13 28.58 19.60
N GLU A 505 8.12 28.24 18.81
CA GLU A 505 7.42 26.98 18.96
C GLU A 505 8.34 25.83 18.54
N ILE A 506 8.43 24.76 19.34
CA ILE A 506 9.30 23.62 19.06
C ILE A 506 8.47 22.37 18.82
N PHE A 507 8.48 21.89 17.58
CA PHE A 507 7.80 20.66 17.17
C PHE A 507 8.79 19.50 17.05
N LYS A 508 8.43 18.37 17.66
CA LYS A 508 9.15 17.09 17.52
C LYS A 508 8.42 16.24 16.49
N ILE A 509 9.14 15.72 15.51
CA ILE A 509 8.56 14.96 14.40
C ILE A 509 9.41 13.71 14.17
N THR A 510 8.75 12.57 14.03
CA THR A 510 9.40 11.32 13.60
C THR A 510 8.77 10.89 12.29
N VAL A 511 9.56 10.86 11.22
CA VAL A 511 9.13 10.39 9.90
C VAL A 511 9.52 8.93 9.72
N THR A 512 8.56 8.07 9.36
CA THR A 512 8.77 6.62 9.21
C THR A 512 8.60 6.17 7.76
N LEU A 513 9.37 5.16 7.33
CA LEU A 513 9.09 4.48 6.06
C LEU A 513 7.87 3.56 6.15
N GLU A 514 7.73 2.83 7.26
CA GLU A 514 6.53 2.04 7.53
C GLU A 514 5.36 2.95 7.87
N HIS A 515 4.19 2.62 7.32
CA HIS A 515 2.93 3.20 7.72
C HIS A 515 2.37 2.46 8.94
N PHE A 516 2.40 3.10 10.11
CA PHE A 516 1.93 2.51 11.37
C PHE A 516 0.42 2.74 11.64
N ALA A 517 -0.30 3.40 10.72
CA ALA A 517 -1.75 3.62 10.77
C ALA A 517 -2.25 4.04 12.16
N ALA A 518 -3.25 3.35 12.71
CA ALA A 518 -3.82 3.62 14.03
C ALA A 518 -2.77 3.64 15.17
N VAL A 519 -1.66 2.90 15.05
CA VAL A 519 -0.62 2.83 16.09
C VAL A 519 0.14 4.16 16.24
N SER A 520 0.48 4.84 15.13
CA SER A 520 1.11 6.17 15.17
C SER A 520 0.17 7.25 15.69
N ILE A 521 -1.14 7.03 15.57
CA ILE A 521 -2.16 8.00 15.94
C ILE A 521 -2.52 7.96 17.42
N ASN A 522 -2.40 6.78 18.05
CA ASN A 522 -2.86 6.54 19.41
C ASN A 522 -1.68 6.17 20.34
N LEU A 523 -0.68 7.05 20.43
CA LEU A 523 0.56 6.83 21.20
C LEU A 523 0.35 6.52 22.68
N ARG A 524 -0.80 6.89 23.26
CA ARG A 524 -1.17 6.51 24.63
C ARG A 524 -1.16 5.00 24.85
N TYR A 525 -1.62 4.19 23.89
CA TYR A 525 -1.58 2.73 24.03
C TYR A 525 -0.13 2.22 24.07
N LEU A 526 0.80 2.90 23.40
CA LEU A 526 2.23 2.58 23.48
C LEU A 526 2.81 2.91 24.85
N ILE A 527 2.37 4.00 25.49
CA ILE A 527 2.76 4.35 26.86
C ILE A 527 2.22 3.31 27.84
N GLU A 528 0.94 2.97 27.73
CA GLU A 528 0.29 1.97 28.58
C GLU A 528 0.91 0.57 28.43
N ALA A 529 1.35 0.22 27.21
CA ALA A 529 2.06 -1.03 26.92
C ALA A 529 3.54 -1.02 27.35
N GLY A 530 4.04 0.10 27.87
CA GLY A 530 5.44 0.29 28.28
C GLY A 530 6.43 0.34 27.12
N ILE A 531 5.97 0.67 25.92
CA ILE A 531 6.79 0.78 24.70
C ILE A 531 7.29 2.21 24.51
N LEU A 532 6.40 3.19 24.72
CA LEU A 532 6.74 4.62 24.63
C LEU A 532 6.91 5.20 26.03
N ASN A 533 8.01 5.90 26.30
CA ASN A 533 8.17 6.59 27.59
C ASN A 533 7.40 7.92 27.62
N GLU A 534 6.67 8.16 28.70
CA GLU A 534 5.89 9.37 28.93
C GLU A 534 6.77 10.64 29.03
N ASP A 535 8.02 10.53 29.49
CA ASP A 535 8.95 11.65 29.73
C ASP A 535 9.35 12.42 28.46
N TYR A 536 9.11 11.83 27.28
CA TYR A 536 9.43 12.44 26.00
C TYR A 536 8.28 12.44 25.00
N LYS A 537 7.04 12.36 25.50
CA LYS A 537 5.85 12.68 24.72
C LYS A 537 5.78 14.19 24.36
N TRP A 538 5.03 14.64 23.37
CA TRP A 538 4.54 13.96 22.17
C TRP A 538 5.43 14.34 20.98
N SER A 539 5.66 13.39 20.08
CA SER A 539 6.23 13.65 18.75
C SER A 539 5.14 13.35 17.73
N TRP A 540 5.06 14.15 16.67
CA TRP A 540 4.20 13.82 15.54
C TRP A 540 4.82 12.67 14.76
N ILE A 541 4.16 11.53 14.71
CA ILE A 541 4.61 10.35 13.97
C ILE A 541 3.87 10.32 12.64
N VAL A 542 4.60 10.38 11.53
CA VAL A 542 4.01 10.45 10.19
C VAL A 542 4.79 9.55 9.23
N SER A 543 4.09 8.83 8.35
CA SER A 543 4.77 8.04 7.32
C SER A 543 5.32 8.95 6.22
N LEU A 544 6.31 8.47 5.45
CA LEU A 544 6.81 9.23 4.29
C LEU A 544 5.69 9.56 3.30
N TYR A 545 4.80 8.60 3.03
CA TYR A 545 3.72 8.78 2.06
C TYR A 545 2.67 9.78 2.57
N ASP A 546 2.34 9.75 3.86
CA ASP A 546 1.48 10.78 4.44
C ASP A 546 2.16 12.14 4.36
N LEU A 547 3.45 12.23 4.69
CA LEU A 547 4.21 13.49 4.57
C LEU A 547 4.23 14.04 3.13
N MET A 548 4.22 13.18 2.11
CA MET A 548 4.05 13.61 0.71
C MET A 548 2.68 14.26 0.49
N ILE A 549 1.62 13.71 1.08
CA ILE A 549 0.27 14.30 1.07
C ILE A 549 0.25 15.64 1.80
N PHE A 550 0.86 15.74 2.99
CA PHE A 550 0.98 17.02 3.71
C PHE A 550 1.74 18.06 2.89
N SER A 551 2.87 17.67 2.31
CA SER A 551 3.70 18.54 1.49
C SER A 551 3.00 18.96 0.19
N ASP A 552 2.05 18.15 -0.29
CA ASP A 552 1.15 18.55 -1.37
C ASP A 552 0.07 19.51 -0.85
N LEU A 553 -0.66 19.20 0.22
CA LEU A 553 -1.90 19.90 0.59
C LEU A 553 -1.75 21.13 1.50
N ILE A 554 -0.73 21.17 2.36
CA ILE A 554 -0.50 22.29 3.28
C ILE A 554 0.06 23.49 2.52
N GLU A 555 -0.59 24.65 2.65
CA GLU A 555 -0.28 25.82 1.82
C GLU A 555 0.86 26.69 2.39
N ASN A 556 1.10 26.67 3.70
CA ASN A 556 2.11 27.51 4.36
C ASN A 556 2.43 27.03 5.79
N GLU A 557 3.44 27.67 6.40
CA GLU A 557 3.92 27.37 7.76
C GLU A 557 2.86 27.59 8.85
N ASN A 558 2.01 28.61 8.73
CA ASN A 558 0.98 28.87 9.74
C ASN A 558 -0.05 27.74 9.78
N ASP A 559 -0.47 27.25 8.61
CA ASP A 559 -1.39 26.12 8.52
C ASP A 559 -0.75 24.85 9.08
N PHE A 560 0.53 24.60 8.77
CA PHE A 560 1.24 23.45 9.33
C PHE A 560 1.36 23.52 10.86
N ASN A 561 1.72 24.69 11.41
CA ASN A 561 1.84 24.90 12.84
C ASN A 561 0.48 24.76 13.54
N GLU A 562 -0.58 25.31 12.96
CA GLU A 562 -1.94 25.17 13.48
C GLU A 562 -2.38 23.69 13.48
N TYR A 563 -2.10 22.96 12.40
CA TYR A 563 -2.34 21.52 12.33
C TYR A 563 -1.61 20.80 13.47
N LEU A 564 -0.30 20.98 13.61
CA LEU A 564 0.50 20.30 14.63
C LEU A 564 0.03 20.63 16.06
N ILE A 565 -0.28 21.90 16.35
CA ILE A 565 -0.78 22.33 17.66
C ILE A 565 -2.07 21.59 18.02
N ASN A 566 -3.00 21.47 17.07
CA ASN A 566 -4.25 20.75 17.30
C ASN A 566 -4.05 19.23 17.33
N ARG A 567 -3.28 18.69 16.38
CA ARG A 567 -2.98 17.28 16.23
C ARG A 567 -2.31 16.69 17.47
N LEU A 568 -1.34 17.39 18.05
CA LEU A 568 -0.63 16.94 19.25
C LEU A 568 -1.51 16.97 20.50
N LYS A 569 -2.53 17.84 20.57
CA LYS A 569 -3.51 17.84 21.67
C LYS A 569 -4.41 16.61 21.66
N ILE A 570 -4.61 15.99 20.49
CA ILE A 570 -5.42 14.76 20.38
C ILE A 570 -4.79 13.62 21.21
N TYR A 571 -3.46 13.55 21.32
CA TYR A 571 -2.81 12.53 22.15
C TYR A 571 -3.18 12.60 23.63
N GLU A 572 -3.62 13.77 24.12
CA GLU A 572 -4.11 13.94 25.49
C GLU A 572 -5.60 13.58 25.65
N MET A 573 -6.35 13.50 24.55
CA MET A 573 -7.79 13.21 24.57
C MET A 573 -8.02 11.71 24.77
N ARG A 574 -8.81 11.36 25.80
CA ARG A 574 -9.00 9.95 26.17
C ARG A 574 -10.14 9.25 25.45
N ASN A 575 -11.10 10.02 24.97
CA ASN A 575 -12.36 9.58 24.37
C ASN A 575 -12.44 9.89 22.87
N VAL A 576 -11.35 10.30 22.23
CA VAL A 576 -11.29 10.61 20.81
C VAL A 576 -10.34 9.63 20.14
N GLU A 577 -10.81 8.98 19.08
CA GLU A 577 -10.02 8.09 18.25
C GLU A 577 -10.18 8.45 16.77
N PHE A 578 -9.07 8.41 16.05
CA PHE A 578 -9.01 8.44 14.59
C PHE A 578 -8.32 7.15 14.12
N ILE A 579 -8.67 6.70 12.91
CA ILE A 579 -8.16 5.46 12.33
C ILE A 579 -6.92 5.72 11.47
N ASP A 580 -6.87 6.88 10.81
CA ASP A 580 -5.80 7.25 9.87
C ASP A 580 -5.39 8.73 10.00
N GLU A 581 -4.13 9.05 9.67
CA GLU A 581 -3.59 10.41 9.78
C GLU A 581 -4.21 11.33 8.72
N ILE A 582 -4.57 10.77 7.56
CA ILE A 582 -5.24 11.48 6.47
C ILE A 582 -6.70 11.81 6.83
N ASP A 583 -7.37 11.02 7.67
CA ASP A 583 -8.66 11.43 8.26
C ASP A 583 -8.49 12.68 9.13
N ILE A 584 -7.41 12.77 9.92
CA ILE A 584 -7.15 13.95 10.75
C ILE A 584 -6.83 15.18 9.90
N LEU A 585 -6.05 15.00 8.82
CA LEU A 585 -5.81 16.05 7.85
C LEU A 585 -7.11 16.52 7.18
N GLY A 586 -7.96 15.59 6.73
CA GLY A 586 -9.27 15.93 6.18
C GLY A 586 -10.14 16.71 7.17
N TYR A 587 -10.17 16.28 8.43
CA TYR A 587 -10.88 16.98 9.51
C TYR A 587 -10.37 18.41 9.71
N TYR A 588 -9.05 18.61 9.61
CA TYR A 588 -8.43 19.93 9.64
C TYR A 588 -8.81 20.80 8.45
N LEU A 589 -8.73 20.25 7.23
CA LEU A 589 -9.07 21.00 6.02
C LEU A 589 -10.55 21.40 5.99
N GLU A 590 -11.43 20.66 6.67
CA GLU A 590 -12.82 21.05 6.83
C GLU A 590 -13.07 22.20 7.83
N GLY A 591 -12.04 22.64 8.56
CA GLY A 591 -12.17 23.69 9.58
C GLY A 591 -12.76 23.19 10.89
N ASN A 592 -12.71 21.88 11.15
CA ASN A 592 -13.35 21.28 12.32
C ASN A 592 -12.47 21.34 13.60
N PHE A 593 -11.22 21.80 13.52
CA PHE A 593 -10.38 22.03 14.71
C PHE A 593 -10.64 23.41 15.35
N PRO A 594 -10.45 23.56 16.68
CA PRO A 594 -10.11 22.51 17.66
C PRO A 594 -11.29 21.56 17.94
N ILE A 595 -11.00 20.28 18.23
CA ILE A 595 -12.03 19.31 18.64
C ILE A 595 -12.66 19.80 19.95
N GLN A 596 -13.98 19.90 19.97
CA GLN A 596 -14.73 20.30 21.16
C GLN A 596 -14.82 19.14 22.17
N GLU A 597 -14.73 19.44 23.45
CA GLU A 597 -14.97 18.45 24.51
C GLU A 597 -16.40 17.92 24.40
N THR A 598 -16.54 16.60 24.51
CA THR A 598 -17.82 15.88 24.41
C THR A 598 -18.08 15.09 25.68
N GLU A 599 -19.36 15.03 26.09
CA GLU A 599 -19.83 14.17 27.19
C GLU A 599 -19.84 12.69 26.80
N GLU A 600 -19.64 12.36 25.52
CA GLU A 600 -19.58 11.00 25.04
C GLU A 600 -18.37 10.25 25.60
N LYS A 601 -18.60 8.98 25.99
CA LYS A 601 -17.58 8.12 26.58
C LYS A 601 -16.45 7.80 25.60
N HIS A 602 -16.76 7.73 24.31
CA HIS A 602 -15.82 7.40 23.25
C HIS A 602 -16.39 7.81 21.88
N VAL A 603 -15.62 8.54 21.08
CA VAL A 603 -15.98 9.04 19.75
C VAL A 603 -14.92 8.63 18.75
N ILE A 604 -15.35 8.01 17.66
CA ILE A 604 -14.48 7.63 16.55
C ILE A 604 -14.79 8.55 15.37
N TYR A 605 -13.82 9.38 15.00
CA TYR A 605 -13.90 10.20 13.80
C TYR A 605 -13.31 9.41 12.62
N SER A 606 -14.06 9.31 11.52
CA SER A 606 -13.67 8.55 10.33
C SER A 606 -14.30 9.14 9.08
N LYS A 607 -13.78 8.77 7.90
CA LYS A 607 -14.27 9.16 6.57
C LYS A 607 -14.05 10.64 6.22
N PHE A 608 -13.11 11.29 6.89
CA PHE A 608 -12.67 12.65 6.55
C PHE A 608 -11.62 12.65 5.43
N SER A 609 -10.99 11.50 5.14
CA SER A 609 -10.06 11.35 4.01
C SER A 609 -10.72 11.42 2.62
N GLN A 610 -12.06 11.32 2.53
CA GLN A 610 -12.77 11.09 1.25
C GLN A 610 -12.49 12.14 0.17
N GLU A 611 -12.41 13.42 0.53
CA GLU A 611 -12.11 14.50 -0.43
C GLU A 611 -10.67 14.37 -0.96
N ILE A 612 -9.74 13.96 -0.09
CA ILE A 612 -8.33 13.72 -0.40
C ILE A 612 -8.19 12.47 -1.28
N ASP A 613 -8.83 11.35 -0.89
CA ASP A 613 -8.84 10.11 -1.67
C ASP A 613 -9.41 10.35 -3.07
N SER A 614 -10.53 11.08 -3.16
CA SER A 614 -11.14 11.41 -4.45
C SER A 614 -10.21 12.24 -5.33
N TYR A 615 -9.47 13.19 -4.76
CA TYR A 615 -8.49 13.99 -5.48
C TYR A 615 -7.40 13.11 -6.10
N TYR A 616 -6.75 12.26 -5.32
CA TYR A 616 -5.67 11.41 -5.81
C TYR A 616 -6.13 10.28 -6.73
N ILE A 617 -7.31 9.70 -6.50
CA ILE A 617 -7.90 8.70 -7.41
C ILE A 617 -8.17 9.33 -8.78
N LYS A 618 -8.85 10.48 -8.82
CA LYS A 618 -9.24 11.11 -10.09
C LYS A 618 -8.03 11.64 -10.86
N THR A 619 -7.09 12.29 -10.18
CA THR A 619 -5.83 12.74 -10.82
C THR A 619 -4.99 11.55 -11.28
N GLY A 620 -4.92 10.48 -10.49
CA GLY A 620 -4.19 9.25 -10.82
C GLY A 620 -4.72 8.53 -12.05
N VAL A 621 -6.04 8.57 -12.31
CA VAL A 621 -6.63 8.00 -13.54
C VAL A 621 -6.65 8.99 -14.72
N GLY A 622 -6.07 10.18 -14.55
CA GLY A 622 -5.94 11.19 -15.61
C GLY A 622 -7.19 12.05 -15.84
N MET A 623 -8.07 12.20 -14.85
CA MET A 623 -9.18 13.15 -14.97
C MET A 623 -8.66 14.60 -14.98
N PRO A 624 -9.12 15.45 -15.93
CA PRO A 624 -8.74 16.85 -15.97
C PRO A 624 -9.46 17.68 -14.90
N ASP A 625 -8.91 18.84 -14.59
CA ASP A 625 -9.55 19.91 -13.80
C ASP A 625 -10.08 19.51 -12.40
N ILE A 626 -9.42 18.55 -11.74
CA ILE A 626 -9.78 18.15 -10.38
C ILE A 626 -9.28 19.19 -9.38
N ALA A 627 -10.21 19.78 -8.63
CA ALA A 627 -9.88 20.73 -7.57
C ALA A 627 -9.07 20.05 -6.47
N LYS A 628 -7.93 20.67 -6.11
CA LYS A 628 -7.12 20.24 -4.98
C LYS A 628 -7.83 20.57 -3.66
N PRO A 629 -7.90 19.64 -2.69
CA PRO A 629 -8.42 19.91 -1.36
C PRO A 629 -7.65 21.06 -0.71
N ARG A 630 -8.38 21.95 -0.04
CA ARG A 630 -7.83 23.12 0.66
C ARG A 630 -8.57 23.34 1.96
N LYS A 631 -7.93 24.06 2.88
CA LYS A 631 -8.52 24.47 4.15
C LYS A 631 -9.72 25.39 3.89
N LYS A 632 -10.86 25.08 4.53
CA LYS A 632 -12.13 25.80 4.42
C LYS A 632 -12.21 27.01 5.33
#